data_AF-A0A5C5QAU1-F1
#
_entry.id   AF-A0A5C5QAU1-F1
#
_cell.length_a   1.000
_cell.length_b   1.000
_cell.length_c   1.000
_cell.angle_alpha   90.00
_cell.angle_beta   90.00
_cell.angle_gamma   90.00
#
_symmetry.space_group_name_H-M   'P 1'
#
loop_
_entity.id
_entity.type
_entity.pdbx_description
1 polymer ?
#
loop_
_entity_poly.entity_id
_entity_poly.type
_entity_poly.pdbx_seq_one_letter_code
_entity_poly.pdbx_strand_id
1 'polypeptide(L)' 'MSKPINELAFPVVSVADHEFTGMTLRDYFAAKAMREIDWKVKPLNESADDCYAVADAMLAARSA' A
#
# COMPACT_ATOMS: atom_id res chain seq x y z
N MET A 1 -9.60 7.56 -17.41
CA MET A 1 -10.24 7.67 -16.07
C MET A 1 -9.14 7.51 -15.03
N SER A 2 -8.67 8.59 -14.44
CA SER A 2 -7.64 8.56 -13.39
C SER A 2 -8.24 8.00 -12.10
N LYS A 3 -7.80 6.80 -11.70
CA LYS A 3 -8.18 6.18 -10.42
C LYS A 3 -7.60 7.02 -9.27
N PRO A 4 -8.35 7.29 -8.19
CA PRO A 4 -7.84 8.05 -7.06
C PRO A 4 -6.62 7.35 -6.44
N ILE A 5 -5.57 8.13 -6.14
CA ILE A 5 -4.27 7.67 -5.63
C ILE A 5 -4.39 6.92 -4.28
N ASN A 6 -5.49 7.11 -3.54
CA ASN A 6 -5.74 6.54 -2.21
C ASN A 6 -7.01 5.66 -2.16
N GLU A 7 -7.23 4.81 -3.17
CA GLU A 7 -8.29 3.80 -3.08
C GLU A 7 -8.06 2.88 -1.88
N LEU A 8 -9.15 2.49 -1.20
CA LEU A 8 -9.08 1.58 -0.05
C LEU A 8 -8.77 0.16 -0.52
N ALA A 9 -7.93 -0.55 0.25
CA ALA A 9 -7.56 -1.93 -0.06
C ALA A 9 -8.76 -2.90 0.04
N PHE A 10 -9.70 -2.60 0.93
CA PHE A 10 -10.92 -3.36 1.13
C PHE A 10 -12.13 -2.41 1.08
N PRO A 11 -13.28 -2.86 0.55
CA PRO A 11 -14.49 -2.06 0.58
C PRO A 11 -14.89 -1.76 2.02
N VAL A 12 -14.94 -0.49 2.40
CA VAL A 12 -15.46 -0.07 3.70
C VAL A 12 -16.93 0.28 3.50
N VAL A 13 -17.82 -0.58 4.01
CA VAL A 13 -19.26 -0.31 4.07
C VAL A 13 -19.53 0.37 5.41
N SER A 14 -19.03 1.59 5.62
CA SER A 14 -19.31 2.30 6.88
C SER A 14 -20.65 3.02 6.80
N VAL A 15 -21.48 2.83 7.83
CA VAL A 15 -22.73 3.57 8.07
C VAL A 15 -22.53 4.82 8.95
N ALA A 16 -21.29 5.13 9.32
CA ALA A 16 -20.92 6.33 10.05
C ALA A 16 -19.78 7.04 9.32
N ASP A 17 -20.02 8.31 8.96
CA ASP A 17 -19.16 9.14 8.09
C ASP A 17 -17.77 9.48 8.68
N HIS A 18 -17.46 9.02 9.89
CA HIS A 18 -16.29 9.48 10.63
C HIS A 18 -15.46 8.31 11.20
N GLU A 19 -14.20 8.29 10.77
CA GLU A 19 -12.99 7.83 11.49
C GLU A 19 -12.37 6.45 11.21
N PHE A 20 -12.97 5.56 10.42
CA PHE A 20 -12.29 4.31 10.03
C PHE A 20 -12.03 4.25 8.51
N THR A 21 -11.25 5.20 8.00
CA THR A 21 -10.57 5.03 6.71
C THR A 21 -9.59 3.86 6.88
N GLY A 22 -9.96 2.69 6.35
CA GLY A 22 -9.07 1.52 6.30
C GLY A 22 -7.77 1.79 5.54
N MET A 23 -6.91 0.77 5.43
CA MET A 23 -5.66 0.88 4.68
C MET A 23 -5.91 1.24 3.22
N THR A 24 -5.05 2.09 2.66
CA THR A 24 -5.05 2.31 1.21
C THR A 24 -4.53 1.05 0.50
N LEU A 25 -4.83 0.92 -0.78
CA LEU A 25 -4.33 -0.15 -1.63
C LEU A 25 -2.79 -0.14 -1.68
N ARG A 26 -2.19 1.05 -1.59
CA ARG A 26 -0.74 1.25 -1.49
C ARG A 26 -0.18 0.63 -0.22
N ASP A 27 -0.77 0.93 0.93
CA ASP A 27 -0.35 0.39 2.24
C ASP A 27 -0.48 -1.13 2.28
N TYR A 28 -1.53 -1.68 1.67
CA TYR A 28 -1.72 -3.12 1.56
C TYR A 28 -0.62 -3.80 0.72
N PHE A 29 -0.27 -3.25 -0.44
CA PHE A 29 0.81 -3.81 -1.26
C PHE A 29 2.17 -3.68 -0.57
N ALA A 30 2.44 -2.55 0.09
CA ALA A 30 3.67 -2.38 0.87
C ALA A 30 3.76 -3.43 1.98
N ALA A 31 2.68 -3.65 2.74
CA ALA A 31 2.62 -4.69 3.78
C ALA A 31 2.80 -6.12 3.24
N LYS A 32 2.37 -6.39 1.99
CA LYS A 32 2.64 -7.67 1.33
C LYS A 32 4.11 -7.81 0.93
N ALA A 33 4.76 -6.74 0.49
CA ALA A 33 6.17 -6.73 0.15
C ALA A 33 7.08 -6.96 1.37
N MET A 34 6.70 -6.43 2.54
CA MET A 34 7.43 -6.55 3.81
C MET A 34 7.85 -7.98 4.17
N ARG A 35 7.08 -8.99 3.77
CA ARG A 35 7.32 -10.40 4.12
C ARG A 35 8.52 -10.99 3.38
N GLU A 36 8.84 -10.46 2.20
CA GLU A 36 9.91 -10.96 1.33
C GLU A 36 11.22 -10.19 1.52
N ILE A 37 11.23 -9.12 2.33
CA ILE A 37 12.43 -8.32 2.62
C ILE A 37 13.20 -8.92 3.79
N ASP A 38 14.52 -9.08 3.62
CA ASP A 38 15.43 -9.34 4.73
C ASP A 38 15.81 -8.04 5.44
N TRP A 39 15.11 -7.78 6.55
CA TRP A 39 15.26 -6.60 7.40
C TRP A 39 16.65 -6.43 8.05
N LYS A 40 17.54 -7.43 7.95
CA LYS A 40 18.89 -7.36 8.55
C LYS A 40 19.96 -6.86 7.59
N VAL A 41 19.66 -6.79 6.28
CA VAL A 41 20.64 -6.45 5.24
C VAL A 41 20.82 -4.94 5.09
N LYS A 42 19.77 -4.17 5.35
CA LYS A 42 19.73 -2.71 5.14
C LYS A 42 19.15 -1.99 6.34
N PRO A 43 19.39 -0.68 6.49
CA PRO A 43 18.64 0.17 7.41
C PRO A 43 17.11 0.02 7.22
N LEU A 44 16.36 0.14 8.32
CA LEU A 44 14.91 -0.09 8.30
C LEU A 44 14.16 0.92 7.42
N ASN A 45 14.65 2.15 7.34
CA ASN A 45 14.07 3.18 6.46
C ASN A 45 14.23 2.80 4.98
N GLU A 46 15.40 2.32 4.56
CA GLU A 46 15.61 1.87 3.18
C GLU A 46 14.76 0.65 2.83
N SER A 47 14.60 -0.28 3.78
CA SER A 47 13.73 -1.45 3.62
C SER A 47 12.24 -1.05 3.50
N ALA A 48 11.83 0.00 4.22
CA ALA A 48 10.49 0.55 4.10
C ALA A 48 10.28 1.22 2.74
N ASP A 49 11.27 1.98 2.25
CA ASP A 49 11.22 2.60 0.91
C ASP A 49 11.10 1.54 -0.19
N ASP A 50 11.84 0.42 -0.09
CA ASP A 50 11.74 -0.71 -1.02
C ASP A 50 10.32 -1.30 -1.05
N CYS A 51 9.64 -1.44 0.11
CA CYS A 51 8.25 -1.92 0.17
C CYS A 51 7.30 -1.01 -0.61
N TYR A 52 7.45 0.31 -0.45
CA TYR A 52 6.60 1.28 -1.14
C TYR A 52 6.92 1.37 -2.63
N ALA A 53 8.18 1.17 -3.04
CA ALA A 53 8.54 1.08 -4.45
C ALA A 53 7.84 -0.11 -5.14
N VAL A 54 7.75 -1.27 -4.48
CA VAL A 54 6.98 -2.41 -4.97
C VAL A 54 5.49 -2.07 -5.05
N ALA A 55 4.94 -1.42 -4.03
CA ALA A 55 3.54 -1.01 -4.01
C ALA A 55 3.19 -0.07 -5.17
N ASP A 56 4.04 0.92 -5.44
CA ASP A 56 3.85 1.89 -6.52
C ASP A 56 3.93 1.21 -7.90
N ALA A 57 4.82 0.23 -8.06
CA ALA A 57 4.88 -0.59 -9.28
C ALA A 57 3.60 -1.43 -9.51
N MET A 58 3.01 -2.00 -8.45
CA MET A 58 1.75 -2.74 -8.53
C MET A 58 0.57 -1.84 -8.91
N LEU A 59 0.52 -0.62 -8.37
CA LEU A 59 -0.51 0.38 -8.72
C LEU A 59 -0.39 0.85 -10.17
N ALA A 60 0.84 1.06 -10.65
CA ALA A 60 1.12 1.38 -12.04
C ALA A 60 0.65 0.26 -12.97
N ALA A 61 1.01 -0.99 -12.67
CA ALA A 61 0.59 -2.16 -13.45
C ALA A 61 -0.94 -2.35 -13.49
N ARG A 62 -1.66 -2.00 -12.42
CA ARG A 62 -3.13 -2.02 -12.35
C ARG A 62 -3.80 -0.93 -13.20
N SER A 63 -3.07 0.12 -13.53
CA SER A 63 -3.59 1.29 -14.25
C SER A 63 -3.24 1.29 -15.74
N ALA A 64 -2.34 0.40 -16.17
CA ALA A 64 -2.10 0.04 -17.56
C ALA A 64 -3.27 -0.81 -18.11
#